data_AF-A0A926AL75-F1
#
_entry.id   AF-A0A926AL75-F1
#
_cell.length_a   1.000
_cell.length_b   1.000
_cell.length_c   1.000
_cell.angle_alpha   90.00
_cell.angle_beta   90.00
_cell.angle_gamma   90.00
#
_symmetry.space_group_name_H-M   'P 1'
#
loop_
_entity.id
_entity.type
_entity.pdbx_description
1 polymer ?
#
loop_
_entity_poly.entity_id
_entity_poly.type
_entity_poly.pdbx_seq_one_letter_code
_entity_poly.pdbx_strand_id
1 'polypeptide(L)'
;MLGIATVTDRLTFPWPSQRVADFLVRCFVLLAVVSQAATGFADDTPKSAGFRPRAFAITNAKITVAPGQVIEKGHVVVRDGQVIAIGPDAAVPADAVVIEADGLHLYPGFVDAGASALFDEFKPQPVEGRGVDLARYALAGMKSDDRNGLTPEFTAAEHLKPQPADLDKYRQAGFVAVHVLPSGRIASGQGAVINQASLPVREALLSSSTFATMQLSERGGSDYPATLMGVHAHLRQTFL
;
A
#
# COMPACT_ATOMS: atom_id res chain seq x y z
N MET A 1 52.36 33.73 60.71
CA MET A 1 51.83 35.10 60.59
C MET A 1 50.42 34.98 60.00
N LEU A 2 49.40 35.27 60.81
CA LEU A 2 47.94 35.43 60.53
C LEU A 2 47.22 34.32 59.73
N GLY A 3 46.06 33.79 60.12
CA GLY A 3 45.13 34.12 61.19
C GLY A 3 44.08 33.01 61.32
N ILE A 4 43.64 32.81 62.56
CA ILE A 4 42.54 31.92 62.96
C ILE A 4 41.22 32.71 62.84
N ALA A 5 40.11 31.97 62.75
CA ALA A 5 38.70 32.37 62.98
C ALA A 5 37.94 32.75 61.70
N THR A 6 36.70 32.31 61.44
CA THR A 6 35.68 31.52 62.17
C THR A 6 34.51 31.41 61.19
N VAL A 7 33.82 30.27 61.13
CA VAL A 7 32.35 30.11 61.21
C VAL A 7 32.10 28.60 61.03
N THR A 8 32.44 27.88 62.10
CA THR A 8 31.71 26.68 62.49
C THR A 8 30.42 27.18 63.15
N ASP A 9 29.31 27.17 62.42
CA ASP A 9 28.00 27.21 63.05
C ASP A 9 26.96 26.40 62.24
N ARG A 10 26.72 25.19 62.75
CA ARG A 10 25.42 24.51 62.87
C ARG A 10 24.47 24.52 61.67
N LEU A 11 24.53 23.43 60.89
CA LEU A 11 23.33 22.78 60.35
C LEU A 11 23.30 21.31 60.78
N THR A 12 23.06 21.09 62.07
CA THR A 12 22.65 19.80 62.60
C THR A 12 21.22 19.52 62.18
N PHE A 13 21.03 18.75 61.11
CA PHE A 13 19.74 18.28 60.64
C PHE A 13 19.18 17.23 61.63
N PRO A 14 18.01 17.43 62.26
CA PRO A 14 17.60 16.66 63.44
C PRO A 14 16.69 15.48 63.07
N TRP A 15 17.11 14.60 62.15
CA TRP A 15 16.32 13.41 61.80
C TRP A 15 17.19 12.16 61.75
N PRO A 16 16.72 11.02 62.33
CA PRO A 16 17.47 9.77 62.28
C PRO A 16 17.65 9.33 60.83
N SER A 17 18.85 8.86 60.49
CA SER A 17 19.35 8.56 59.13
C SER A 17 18.43 7.69 58.27
N GLN A 18 17.51 6.95 58.87
CA GLN A 18 16.53 6.11 58.17
C GLN A 18 15.46 6.92 57.41
N ARG A 19 15.05 8.10 57.90
CA ARG A 19 13.99 8.89 57.25
C ARG A 19 14.45 9.61 55.98
N VAL A 20 15.74 9.88 55.85
CA VAL A 20 16.32 10.52 54.65
C VAL A 20 16.44 9.52 53.51
N ALA A 21 16.81 8.27 53.82
CA ALA A 21 16.84 7.19 52.83
C ALA A 21 15.45 6.88 52.28
N ASP A 22 14.43 6.79 53.14
CA ASP A 22 13.05 6.56 52.72
C ASP A 22 12.48 7.71 51.87
N PHE A 23 12.88 8.95 52.17
CA PHE A 23 12.44 10.12 51.40
C PHE A 23 13.11 10.16 50.01
N LEU A 24 14.40 9.83 49.92
CA LEU A 24 15.12 9.75 48.65
C LEU A 24 14.63 8.60 47.76
N VAL A 25 14.33 7.43 48.35
CA VAL A 25 13.78 6.28 47.61
C VAL A 25 12.37 6.60 47.09
N ARG A 26 11.53 7.28 47.89
CA ARG A 26 10.19 7.70 47.44
C ARG A 26 10.23 8.75 46.33
N CYS A 27 11.18 9.69 46.37
CA CYS A 27 11.40 10.63 45.27
C CYS A 27 11.89 9.92 44.00
N PHE A 28 12.75 8.91 44.11
CA PHE A 28 13.24 8.14 42.96
C PHE A 28 12.13 7.28 42.32
N VAL A 29 11.27 6.67 43.14
CA VAL A 29 10.10 5.91 42.65
C VAL A 29 9.07 6.83 41.99
N LEU A 30 8.83 8.02 42.53
CA LEU A 30 7.92 9.00 41.90
C LEU A 30 8.46 9.51 40.55
N LEU A 31 9.78 9.70 40.42
CA LEU A 31 10.38 10.13 39.16
C LEU A 31 10.32 9.03 38.08
N ALA A 32 10.47 7.76 38.48
CA ALA A 32 10.36 6.61 37.59
C ALA A 32 8.93 6.36 37.07
N VAL A 33 7.91 6.70 37.86
CA VAL A 33 6.50 6.59 37.43
C VAL A 33 6.12 7.72 36.45
N VAL A 34 6.66 8.93 36.63
CA VAL A 34 6.43 10.04 35.69
C VAL A 34 7.11 9.80 34.33
N SER A 35 8.27 9.13 34.31
CA SER A 35 8.95 8.81 33.04
C SER A 35 8.22 7.78 32.17
N GLN A 36 7.36 6.93 32.74
CA GLN A 36 6.59 5.93 31.98
C GLN A 36 5.28 6.50 31.39
N ALA A 37 4.85 7.70 31.79
CA ALA A 37 3.66 8.35 31.25
C ALA A 37 3.93 9.13 29.94
N ALA A 38 5.20 9.27 29.52
CA ALA A 38 5.57 10.12 28.37
C ALA A 38 5.74 9.35 27.04
N THR A 39 5.73 8.01 27.04
CA THR A 39 5.94 7.19 25.82
C THR A 39 4.63 6.58 25.32
N GLY A 40 3.61 7.42 25.05
CA GLY A 40 2.27 6.95 24.69
C GLY A 40 1.53 7.71 23.61
N PHE A 41 2.09 8.79 23.05
CA PHE A 41 1.48 9.49 21.91
C PHE A 41 2.34 9.29 20.67
N ALA A 42 2.07 8.19 19.94
CA ALA A 42 2.44 8.09 18.54
C ALA A 42 1.64 9.15 17.79
N ASP A 43 2.33 10.22 17.42
CA ASP A 43 1.77 11.40 16.78
C ASP A 43 1.47 11.08 15.31
N ASP A 44 0.22 10.69 15.04
CA ASP A 44 -0.32 10.48 13.68
C ASP A 44 -0.57 11.86 13.05
N THR A 45 0.50 12.63 12.85
CA THR A 45 0.44 13.96 12.25
C THR A 45 0.13 13.83 10.76
N PRO A 46 -1.05 14.30 10.29
CA PRO A 46 -1.29 14.38 8.86
C PRO A 46 -0.33 15.41 8.26
N LYS A 47 0.58 14.96 7.39
CA LYS A 47 1.62 15.76 6.73
C LYS A 47 1.09 16.79 5.70
N SER A 48 -0.12 17.32 5.87
CA SER A 48 -0.60 18.47 5.09
C SER A 48 -1.27 19.50 5.98
N ALA A 49 -0.60 20.63 6.19
CA ALA A 49 -1.12 21.82 6.86
C ALA A 49 -2.09 22.60 5.95
N GLY A 50 -3.22 21.98 5.61
CA GLY A 50 -4.31 22.61 4.87
C GLY A 50 -5.65 22.18 5.45
N PHE A 51 -6.64 23.07 5.45
CA PHE A 51 -8.02 22.72 5.75
C PHE A 51 -8.49 21.68 4.74
N ARG A 52 -8.54 20.41 5.15
CA ARG A 52 -9.18 19.35 4.39
C ARG A 52 -10.59 19.22 4.95
N PRO A 53 -11.64 19.53 4.15
CA PRO A 53 -13.00 19.28 4.58
C PRO A 53 -13.10 17.80 4.98
N ARG A 54 -13.46 17.56 6.24
CA ARG A 54 -13.62 16.19 6.74
C ARG A 54 -14.95 15.59 6.31
N ALA A 55 -15.90 16.42 5.86
CA ALA A 55 -17.20 15.98 5.37
C ALA A 55 -17.52 16.65 4.02
N PHE A 56 -18.07 15.85 3.10
CA PHE A 56 -18.57 16.26 1.80
C PHE A 56 -20.00 15.74 1.64
N ALA A 57 -20.87 16.53 1.03
CA ALA A 57 -22.22 16.13 0.70
C ALA A 57 -22.47 16.42 -0.78
N ILE A 58 -22.68 15.37 -1.57
CA ILE A 58 -23.09 15.48 -2.97
C ILE A 58 -24.61 15.49 -2.99
N THR A 59 -25.22 16.55 -3.51
CA THR A 59 -26.68 16.73 -3.45
C THR A 59 -27.32 16.69 -4.83
N ASN A 60 -28.59 16.25 -4.88
CA ASN A 60 -29.44 16.20 -6.07
C ASN A 60 -28.89 15.37 -7.26
N ALA A 61 -28.02 14.40 -6.99
CA ALA A 61 -27.52 13.51 -8.04
C ALA A 61 -28.50 12.36 -8.30
N LYS A 62 -28.46 11.83 -9.53
CA LYS A 62 -29.00 10.50 -9.84
C LYS A 62 -27.95 9.45 -9.47
N ILE A 63 -28.23 8.63 -8.46
CA ILE A 63 -27.23 7.74 -7.83
C ILE A 63 -27.50 6.30 -8.24
N THR A 64 -26.53 5.66 -8.89
CA THR A 64 -26.55 4.21 -9.13
C THR A 64 -25.75 3.53 -8.03
N VAL A 65 -26.40 2.77 -7.14
CA VAL A 65 -25.72 2.09 -6.02
C VAL A 65 -25.19 0.73 -6.45
N ALA A 66 -26.03 -0.03 -7.16
CA ALA A 66 -25.75 -1.37 -7.64
C ALA A 66 -26.53 -1.62 -8.94
N PRO A 67 -26.21 -2.68 -9.71
CA PRO A 67 -26.99 -3.06 -10.87
C PRO A 67 -28.47 -3.22 -10.51
N GLY A 68 -29.35 -2.43 -11.13
CA GLY A 68 -30.79 -2.43 -10.87
C GLY A 68 -31.25 -1.59 -9.68
N GLN A 69 -30.34 -1.01 -8.89
CA GLN A 69 -30.67 -0.12 -7.77
C GLN A 69 -30.22 1.31 -8.07
N VAL A 70 -31.20 2.12 -8.50
CA VAL A 70 -30.99 3.52 -8.88
C VAL A 70 -31.90 4.42 -8.05
N ILE A 71 -31.31 5.47 -7.48
CA ILE A 71 -32.00 6.55 -6.78
C ILE A 71 -32.05 7.74 -7.74
N GLU A 72 -33.24 8.10 -8.22
CA GLU A 72 -33.40 9.15 -9.24
C GLU A 72 -32.94 10.53 -8.76
N LYS A 73 -33.15 10.83 -7.48
CA LYS A 73 -32.68 12.08 -6.85
C LYS A 73 -32.33 11.82 -5.40
N GLY A 74 -31.06 11.97 -5.04
CA GLY A 74 -30.63 11.82 -3.66
C GLY A 74 -29.32 12.48 -3.31
N HIS A 75 -28.88 12.22 -2.08
CA HIS A 75 -27.69 12.79 -1.49
C HIS A 75 -26.73 11.68 -1.06
N VAL A 76 -25.44 11.94 -1.21
CA VAL A 76 -24.36 11.08 -0.68
C VAL A 76 -23.52 11.90 0.28
N VAL A 77 -23.40 11.42 1.52
CA VAL A 77 -22.61 12.07 2.55
C VAL A 77 -21.35 11.23 2.80
N VAL A 78 -20.20 11.86 2.59
CA VAL A 78 -18.88 11.28 2.82
C VAL A 78 -18.24 11.99 3.99
N ARG A 79 -17.72 11.26 4.98
CA ARG A 79 -16.94 11.82 6.08
C ARG A 79 -15.71 10.96 6.33
N ASP A 80 -14.57 11.62 6.53
CA ASP A 80 -13.27 10.97 6.77
C ASP A 80 -12.93 9.90 5.72
N GLY A 81 -13.32 10.14 4.46
CA GLY A 81 -13.10 9.22 3.34
C GLY A 81 -14.07 8.02 3.28
N GLN A 82 -15.06 7.94 4.17
CA GLN A 82 -16.07 6.88 4.18
C GLN A 82 -17.45 7.42 3.84
N VAL A 83 -18.25 6.62 3.14
CA VAL A 83 -19.65 6.97 2.87
C VAL A 83 -20.49 6.65 4.11
N ILE A 84 -21.09 7.67 4.73
CA ILE A 84 -21.92 7.51 5.92
C ILE A 84 -23.39 7.26 5.54
N ALA A 85 -23.89 7.95 4.52
CA ALA A 85 -25.29 7.90 4.15
C ALA A 85 -25.47 8.08 2.64
N ILE A 86 -26.43 7.33 2.09
CA ILE A 86 -26.88 7.41 0.70
C ILE A 86 -28.41 7.34 0.72
N GLY A 87 -29.09 8.30 0.09
CA GLY A 87 -30.55 8.26 -0.01
C GLY A 87 -31.17 9.59 -0.42
N PRO A 88 -32.47 9.61 -0.75
CA PRO A 88 -33.21 10.85 -1.02
C PRO A 88 -33.26 11.76 0.21
N ASP A 89 -33.38 11.19 1.41
CA ASP A 89 -33.51 11.92 2.69
C ASP A 89 -32.21 11.89 3.52
N ALA A 90 -31.06 11.61 2.90
CA ALA A 90 -29.80 11.55 3.64
C ALA A 90 -29.45 12.93 4.22
N ALA A 91 -29.35 12.99 5.56
CA ALA A 91 -29.13 14.23 6.29
C ALA A 91 -27.75 14.81 5.97
N VAL A 92 -27.74 16.01 5.38
CA VAL A 92 -26.52 16.75 5.08
C VAL A 92 -25.99 17.41 6.37
N PRO A 93 -24.78 17.04 6.84
CA PRO A 93 -24.19 17.68 8.01
C PRO A 93 -23.91 19.16 7.77
N ALA A 94 -24.11 20.01 8.78
CA ALA A 94 -23.87 21.46 8.66
C ALA A 94 -22.39 21.82 8.43
N ASP A 95 -21.47 20.93 8.80
CA ASP A 95 -20.03 21.03 8.60
C ASP A 95 -19.54 20.50 7.24
N ALA A 96 -20.43 19.91 6.43
CA ALA A 96 -20.06 19.33 5.14
C ALA A 96 -19.95 20.38 4.03
N VAL A 97 -18.94 20.21 3.17
CA VAL A 97 -18.88 20.96 1.90
C VAL A 97 -19.91 20.37 0.94
N VAL A 98 -20.89 21.19 0.57
CA VAL A 98 -21.97 20.81 -0.33
C VAL A 98 -21.51 20.94 -1.78
N ILE A 99 -21.70 19.88 -2.56
CA ILE A 99 -21.44 19.83 -4.00
C ILE A 99 -22.79 19.58 -4.67
N GLU A 100 -23.30 20.59 -5.37
CA GLU A 100 -24.53 20.47 -6.15
C GLU A 100 -24.24 19.66 -7.42
N ALA A 101 -24.95 18.55 -7.60
CA ALA A 101 -24.79 17.62 -8.72
C ALA A 101 -26.11 17.45 -9.50
N ASP A 102 -26.90 18.52 -9.58
CA ASP A 102 -28.15 18.55 -10.33
C ASP A 102 -27.94 18.17 -11.81
N GLY A 103 -28.68 17.16 -12.27
CA GLY A 103 -28.57 16.62 -13.64
C GLY A 103 -27.34 15.74 -13.88
N LEU A 104 -26.50 15.48 -12.87
CA LEU A 104 -25.36 14.59 -12.96
C LEU A 104 -25.70 13.18 -12.47
N HIS A 105 -24.97 12.21 -13.00
CA HIS A 105 -25.05 10.80 -12.59
C HIS A 105 -23.87 10.45 -11.70
N LEU A 106 -24.17 9.95 -10.50
CA LEU A 106 -23.18 9.47 -9.56
C LEU A 106 -23.10 7.93 -9.62
N TYR A 107 -21.89 7.44 -9.83
CA TYR A 107 -21.57 6.02 -9.86
C TYR A 107 -20.49 5.70 -8.80
N PRO A 108 -20.45 4.45 -8.29
CA PRO A 108 -19.28 3.97 -7.59
C PRO A 108 -18.08 3.99 -8.54
N GLY A 109 -16.90 4.28 -7.99
CA GLY A 109 -15.65 4.18 -8.73
C GLY A 109 -15.45 2.77 -9.26
N PHE A 110 -15.03 2.64 -10.51
CA PHE A 110 -14.79 1.33 -11.11
C PHE A 110 -13.49 0.73 -10.61
N VAL A 111 -13.48 -0.60 -10.55
CA VAL A 111 -12.31 -1.39 -10.19
C VAL A 111 -11.92 -2.24 -11.40
N ASP A 112 -10.71 -2.04 -11.91
CA ASP A 112 -10.14 -2.89 -12.95
C ASP A 112 -9.54 -4.14 -12.29
N ALA A 113 -9.96 -5.32 -12.73
CA ALA A 113 -9.55 -6.61 -12.18
C ALA A 113 -8.20 -7.11 -12.75
N GLY A 114 -7.71 -6.54 -13.85
CA GLY A 114 -6.48 -7.02 -14.47
C GLY A 114 -5.99 -6.16 -15.62
N ALA A 115 -5.24 -5.11 -15.29
CA ALA A 115 -4.52 -4.28 -16.25
C ALA A 115 -3.05 -4.69 -16.35
N SER A 116 -2.52 -4.69 -17.57
CA SER A 116 -1.08 -4.81 -17.86
C SER A 116 -0.43 -3.49 -18.28
N ALA A 117 -1.19 -2.41 -18.45
CA ALA A 117 -0.74 -1.17 -19.09
C ALA A 117 0.09 -0.24 -18.19
N LEU A 118 0.20 -0.53 -16.89
CA LEU A 118 0.95 0.32 -15.94
C LEU A 118 2.42 -0.08 -15.77
N PHE A 119 2.93 -0.98 -16.63
CA PHE A 119 4.34 -1.35 -16.70
C PHE A 119 5.04 -0.63 -17.86
N ASP A 120 6.22 -0.05 -17.59
CA ASP A 120 7.19 0.31 -18.61
C ASP A 120 7.79 -1.00 -19.18
N GLU A 121 7.14 -1.64 -20.17
CA GLU A 121 7.70 -2.70 -21.04
C GLU A 121 8.62 -3.77 -20.40
N PHE A 122 8.55 -3.96 -19.08
CA PHE A 122 9.57 -4.67 -18.33
C PHE A 122 9.21 -6.14 -18.36
N LYS A 123 9.60 -6.79 -19.46
CA LYS A 123 9.65 -8.24 -19.53
C LYS A 123 10.63 -8.68 -18.42
N PRO A 124 10.19 -9.47 -17.41
CA PRO A 124 11.09 -10.02 -16.41
C PRO A 124 12.31 -10.60 -17.11
N GLN A 125 13.49 -10.06 -16.84
CA GLN A 125 14.73 -10.51 -17.47
C GLN A 125 15.09 -11.86 -16.85
N PRO A 126 15.36 -12.90 -17.66
CA PRO A 126 15.78 -14.18 -17.12
C PRO A 126 17.05 -14.00 -16.31
N VAL A 127 17.19 -14.75 -15.22
CA VAL A 127 18.52 -15.08 -14.71
C VAL A 127 19.22 -15.85 -15.84
N GLU A 128 20.33 -15.33 -16.37
CA GLU A 128 21.08 -16.01 -17.43
C GLU A 128 21.57 -17.36 -16.89
N GLY A 129 20.86 -18.43 -17.23
CA GLY A 129 21.27 -19.79 -16.87
C GLY A 129 22.57 -20.13 -17.59
N ARG A 130 23.45 -20.89 -16.95
CA ARG A 130 24.77 -21.31 -17.47
C ARG A 130 24.72 -21.68 -18.95
N GLY A 131 25.45 -20.97 -19.82
CA GLY A 131 25.53 -21.29 -21.24
C GLY A 131 26.06 -22.71 -21.45
N VAL A 132 25.32 -23.54 -22.18
CA VAL A 132 25.74 -24.90 -22.53
C VAL A 132 25.92 -24.93 -24.04
N ASP A 133 27.10 -25.34 -24.51
CA ASP A 133 27.41 -25.41 -25.93
C ASP A 133 26.72 -26.62 -26.56
N LEU A 134 25.54 -26.36 -27.16
CA LEU A 134 24.72 -27.36 -27.84
C LEU A 134 25.33 -27.84 -29.16
N ALA A 135 26.36 -27.15 -29.69
CA ALA A 135 27.05 -27.57 -30.91
C ALA A 135 28.08 -28.67 -30.65
N ARG A 136 28.63 -28.75 -29.44
CA ARG A 136 29.58 -29.81 -29.03
C ARG A 136 28.90 -31.02 -28.39
N TYR A 137 27.81 -30.81 -27.65
CA TYR A 137 27.07 -31.89 -27.00
C TYR A 137 25.58 -31.72 -27.26
N ALA A 138 25.02 -32.57 -28.13
CA ALA A 138 23.58 -32.73 -28.21
C ALA A 138 23.10 -33.37 -26.91
N LEU A 139 22.57 -32.54 -25.99
CA LEU A 139 21.93 -33.06 -24.79
C LEU A 139 20.66 -33.80 -25.20
N ALA A 140 20.60 -35.10 -24.91
CA ALA A 140 19.40 -35.92 -25.07
C ALA A 140 18.31 -35.59 -24.02
N GLY A 141 18.45 -34.48 -23.30
CA GLY A 141 17.59 -34.08 -22.20
C GLY A 141 17.57 -32.56 -22.02
N MET A 142 16.65 -32.10 -21.17
CA MET A 142 16.48 -30.70 -20.82
C MET A 142 17.71 -30.16 -20.08
N LYS A 143 17.99 -28.87 -20.21
CA LYS A 143 19.01 -28.20 -19.39
C LYS A 143 18.62 -28.33 -17.92
N SER A 144 19.56 -28.71 -17.06
CA SER A 144 19.31 -28.98 -15.63
C SER A 144 18.87 -27.76 -14.80
N ASP A 145 18.84 -26.57 -15.40
CA ASP A 145 18.43 -25.29 -14.79
C ASP A 145 17.65 -24.46 -15.83
N ASP A 146 16.74 -25.11 -16.55
CA ASP A 146 15.89 -24.42 -17.52
C ASP A 146 14.75 -23.70 -16.78
N ARG A 147 14.99 -22.44 -16.40
CA ARG A 147 13.98 -21.56 -15.78
C ARG A 147 13.37 -20.60 -16.79
N ASN A 148 13.43 -20.94 -18.08
CA ASN A 148 13.07 -20.03 -19.16
C ASN A 148 11.59 -19.62 -19.09
N GLY A 149 11.36 -18.37 -18.68
CA GLY A 149 10.02 -17.80 -18.63
C GLY A 149 9.26 -18.07 -17.34
N LEU A 150 9.97 -18.56 -16.31
CA LEU A 150 9.48 -18.66 -14.95
C LEU A 150 10.13 -17.55 -14.13
N THR A 151 9.33 -16.58 -13.71
CA THR A 151 9.74 -15.51 -12.80
C THR A 151 8.71 -15.34 -11.68
N PRO A 152 8.44 -16.39 -10.87
CA PRO A 152 7.52 -16.30 -9.74
C PRO A 152 7.95 -15.28 -8.68
N GLU A 153 9.24 -14.98 -8.58
CA GLU A 153 9.82 -13.99 -7.67
C GLU A 153 9.46 -12.54 -8.03
N PHE A 154 9.01 -12.29 -9.25
CA PHE A 154 8.70 -10.93 -9.70
C PHE A 154 7.49 -10.38 -8.97
N THR A 155 7.64 -9.22 -8.33
CA THR A 155 6.55 -8.55 -7.61
C THR A 155 6.19 -7.24 -8.32
N ALA A 156 4.95 -7.13 -8.80
CA ALA A 156 4.50 -5.96 -9.56
C ALA A 156 4.66 -4.64 -8.77
N ALA A 157 4.48 -4.66 -7.45
CA ALA A 157 4.59 -3.46 -6.61
C ALA A 157 5.98 -2.81 -6.61
N GLU A 158 7.06 -3.60 -6.81
CA GLU A 158 8.43 -3.08 -6.81
C GLU A 158 8.83 -2.42 -8.13
N HIS A 159 8.16 -2.83 -9.21
CA HIS A 159 8.48 -2.41 -10.57
C HIS A 159 7.46 -1.44 -11.17
N LEU A 160 6.50 -0.98 -10.37
CA LEU A 160 5.45 -0.08 -10.81
C LEU A 160 5.98 1.34 -11.00
N LYS A 161 5.84 1.89 -12.21
CA LYS A 161 6.18 3.27 -12.54
C LYS A 161 4.95 3.98 -13.10
N PRO A 162 4.02 4.42 -12.24
CA PRO A 162 2.82 5.08 -12.70
C PRO A 162 3.19 6.46 -13.25
N GLN A 163 3.00 6.64 -14.56
CA GLN A 163 3.09 7.97 -15.17
C GLN A 163 1.79 8.73 -14.89
N PRO A 164 1.84 10.03 -14.54
CA PRO A 164 0.63 10.80 -14.24
C PRO A 164 -0.34 10.82 -15.42
N ALA A 165 0.17 10.81 -16.66
CA ALA A 165 -0.64 10.75 -17.87
C ALA A 165 -1.48 9.47 -17.99
N ASP A 166 -0.99 8.32 -17.52
CA ASP A 166 -1.74 7.07 -17.57
C ASP A 166 -2.77 7.00 -16.44
N LEU A 167 -2.41 7.47 -15.24
CA LEU A 167 -3.38 7.62 -14.14
C LEU A 167 -4.55 8.53 -14.54
N ASP A 168 -4.28 9.61 -15.27
CA ASP A 168 -5.30 10.52 -15.78
C ASP A 168 -6.28 9.84 -16.73
N LYS A 169 -5.81 8.96 -17.62
CA LYS A 169 -6.66 8.18 -18.52
C LYS A 169 -7.60 7.27 -17.73
N TYR A 170 -7.09 6.56 -16.73
CA TYR A 170 -7.91 5.70 -15.86
C TYR A 170 -8.94 6.50 -15.07
N ARG A 171 -8.56 7.67 -14.54
CA ARG A 171 -9.48 8.56 -13.82
C ARG A 171 -10.57 9.13 -14.71
N GLN A 172 -10.23 9.57 -15.91
CA GLN A 172 -11.22 10.04 -16.89
C GLN A 172 -12.20 8.94 -17.30
N ALA A 173 -11.75 7.69 -17.32
CA ALA A 173 -12.61 6.52 -17.52
C ALA A 173 -13.41 6.10 -16.27
N GLY A 174 -13.18 6.72 -15.11
CA GLY A 174 -13.89 6.45 -13.86
C GLY A 174 -13.33 5.30 -13.02
N PHE A 175 -12.13 4.80 -13.32
CA PHE A 175 -11.45 3.78 -12.51
C PHE A 175 -10.76 4.43 -11.30
N VAL A 176 -11.03 3.89 -10.12
CA VAL A 176 -10.46 4.35 -8.84
C VAL A 176 -9.39 3.39 -8.34
N ALA A 177 -9.56 2.09 -8.56
CA ALA A 177 -8.58 1.07 -8.23
C ALA A 177 -8.29 0.22 -9.47
N VAL A 178 -7.01 -0.11 -9.67
CA VAL A 178 -6.55 -0.96 -10.76
C VAL A 178 -5.71 -2.07 -10.18
N HIS A 179 -6.07 -3.30 -10.52
CA HIS A 179 -5.26 -4.46 -10.22
C HIS A 179 -4.26 -4.68 -11.35
N VAL A 180 -2.98 -4.51 -11.02
CA VAL A 180 -1.88 -4.59 -11.97
C VAL A 180 -1.32 -5.99 -11.97
N LEU A 181 -1.35 -6.63 -13.14
CA LEU A 181 -0.96 -8.01 -13.32
C LEU A 181 0.29 -8.11 -14.22
N PRO A 182 1.40 -8.68 -13.74
CA PRO A 182 2.57 -8.85 -14.58
C PRO A 182 2.25 -9.83 -15.70
N SER A 183 2.75 -9.52 -16.90
CA SER A 183 2.43 -10.22 -18.14
C SER A 183 3.66 -10.42 -19.01
N GLY A 184 3.60 -11.37 -19.95
CA GLY A 184 4.65 -11.64 -20.92
C GLY A 184 5.57 -12.83 -20.59
N ARG A 185 5.37 -13.49 -19.45
CA ARG A 185 6.04 -14.74 -19.06
C ARG A 185 5.04 -15.82 -18.65
N ILE A 186 5.49 -17.07 -18.62
CA ILE A 186 4.65 -18.24 -18.33
C ILE A 186 4.18 -18.20 -16.88
N ALA A 187 5.11 -17.96 -15.94
CA ALA A 187 4.80 -17.57 -14.58
C ALA A 187 5.37 -16.16 -14.38
N SER A 188 4.50 -15.15 -14.46
CA SER A 188 4.92 -13.74 -14.53
C SER A 188 5.13 -13.09 -13.16
N GLY A 189 4.83 -13.80 -12.07
CA GLY A 189 5.02 -13.30 -10.71
C GLY A 189 3.71 -12.84 -10.08
N GLN A 190 3.80 -11.99 -9.06
CA GLN A 190 2.66 -11.55 -8.23
C GLN A 190 2.12 -10.20 -8.68
N GLY A 191 0.79 -10.07 -8.73
CA GLY A 191 0.10 -8.80 -8.99
C GLY A 191 0.06 -7.87 -7.78
N ALA A 192 -0.31 -6.61 -8.01
CA ALA A 192 -0.47 -5.58 -6.97
C ALA A 192 -1.67 -4.69 -7.26
N VAL A 193 -2.33 -4.17 -6.23
CA VAL A 193 -3.50 -3.28 -6.38
C VAL A 193 -3.09 -1.85 -6.07
N ILE A 194 -3.32 -0.94 -7.02
CA ILE A 194 -3.00 0.48 -6.89
C ILE A 194 -4.25 1.36 -6.99
N ASN A 195 -4.31 2.37 -6.13
CA ASN A 195 -5.25 3.49 -6.20
C ASN A 195 -4.78 4.52 -7.23
N GLN A 196 -5.70 5.07 -8.02
CA GLN A 196 -5.42 6.08 -9.04
C GLN A 196 -5.21 7.51 -8.47
N ALA A 197 -5.04 7.65 -7.15
CA ALA A 197 -4.68 8.91 -6.52
C ALA A 197 -3.27 9.36 -6.92
N SER A 198 -3.06 10.68 -7.06
CA SER A 198 -1.76 11.28 -7.39
C SER A 198 -0.78 11.29 -6.21
N LEU A 199 -0.74 10.20 -5.45
CA LEU A 199 0.14 10.00 -4.31
C LEU A 199 1.40 9.22 -4.74
N PRO A 200 2.50 9.30 -3.97
CA PRO A 200 3.64 8.41 -4.17
C PRO A 200 3.21 6.94 -4.18
N VAL A 201 3.87 6.10 -4.98
CA VAL A 201 3.51 4.67 -5.18
C VAL A 201 3.27 3.94 -3.85
N ARG A 202 4.10 4.19 -2.83
CA ARG A 202 3.98 3.59 -1.51
C ARG A 202 2.65 3.87 -0.82
N GLU A 203 2.08 5.06 -1.00
CA GLU A 203 0.81 5.48 -0.39
C GLU A 203 -0.38 5.12 -1.29
N ALA A 204 -0.17 5.04 -2.60
CA ALA A 204 -1.18 4.63 -3.56
C ALA A 204 -1.41 3.11 -3.60
N LEU A 205 -0.46 2.29 -3.14
CA LEU A 205 -0.59 0.84 -3.07
C LEU A 205 -1.62 0.44 -2.00
N LEU A 206 -2.71 -0.19 -2.44
CA LEU A 206 -3.71 -0.79 -1.55
C LEU A 206 -3.28 -2.18 -1.07
N SER A 207 -2.64 -2.94 -1.96
CA SER A 207 -2.02 -4.23 -1.65
C SER A 207 -0.72 -4.39 -2.42
N SER A 208 0.35 -4.78 -1.72
CA SER A 208 1.68 -4.96 -2.30
C SER A 208 1.84 -6.27 -3.06
N SER A 209 1.11 -7.32 -2.66
CA SER A 209 1.14 -8.62 -3.30
C SER A 209 -0.24 -9.26 -3.26
N THR A 210 -0.69 -9.73 -4.41
CA THR A 210 -1.95 -10.47 -4.58
C THR A 210 -1.63 -11.90 -5.01
N PHE A 211 -2.25 -12.41 -6.07
CA PHE A 211 -2.03 -13.75 -6.58
C PHE A 211 -0.96 -13.78 -7.67
N ALA A 212 -0.39 -14.97 -7.87
CA ALA A 212 0.54 -15.22 -8.96
C ALA A 212 -0.20 -15.31 -10.30
N THR A 213 0.35 -14.68 -11.34
CA THR A 213 -0.19 -14.75 -12.70
C THR A 213 0.56 -15.78 -13.52
N MET A 214 -0.21 -16.62 -14.21
CA MET A 214 0.31 -17.59 -15.15
C MET A 214 -0.38 -17.42 -16.50
N GLN A 215 0.39 -17.48 -17.57
CA GLN A 215 -0.12 -17.28 -18.93
C GLN A 215 0.16 -18.52 -19.78
N LEU A 216 -0.90 -19.03 -20.41
CA LEU A 216 -0.84 -20.09 -21.39
C LEU A 216 -0.90 -19.46 -22.78
N SER A 217 0.26 -19.02 -23.27
CA SER A 217 0.42 -18.45 -24.60
C SER A 217 1.68 -18.98 -25.26
N GLU A 218 1.72 -18.92 -26.58
CA GLU A 218 2.93 -19.27 -27.33
C GLU A 218 3.99 -18.20 -27.09
N ARG A 219 5.17 -18.65 -26.66
CA ARG A 219 6.32 -17.76 -26.42
C ARG A 219 7.07 -17.43 -27.70
N GLY A 220 7.10 -18.37 -28.66
CA GLY A 220 7.97 -18.30 -29.83
C GLY A 220 9.45 -18.35 -29.47
N GLY A 221 10.31 -18.27 -30.49
CA GLY A 221 11.77 -18.36 -30.34
C GLY A 221 12.32 -19.77 -30.56
N SER A 222 13.65 -19.89 -30.45
CA SER A 222 14.39 -21.15 -30.65
C SER A 222 14.51 -22.00 -29.40
N ASP A 223 14.31 -21.40 -28.23
CA ASP A 223 14.57 -22.03 -26.95
C ASP A 223 13.30 -22.64 -26.36
N TYR A 224 13.46 -23.74 -25.64
CA TYR A 224 12.35 -24.33 -24.91
C TYR A 224 11.90 -23.42 -23.76
N PRO A 225 10.59 -23.27 -23.50
CA PRO A 225 9.44 -23.76 -24.29
C PRO A 225 8.96 -22.73 -25.33
N ALA A 226 8.89 -23.14 -26.61
CA ALA A 226 8.42 -22.27 -27.70
C ALA A 226 6.92 -22.41 -28.02
N THR A 227 6.36 -23.62 -27.90
CA THR A 227 4.96 -23.96 -28.24
C THR A 227 4.05 -23.96 -27.03
N LEU A 228 2.73 -23.80 -27.23
CA LEU A 228 1.74 -23.86 -26.16
C LEU A 228 1.81 -25.18 -25.37
N MET A 229 2.01 -26.31 -26.07
CA MET A 229 2.19 -27.61 -25.44
C MET A 229 3.47 -27.67 -24.60
N GLY A 230 4.57 -27.09 -25.10
CA GLY A 230 5.81 -26.94 -24.35
C GLY A 230 5.63 -26.10 -23.09
N VAL A 231 4.90 -24.98 -23.18
CA VAL A 231 4.59 -24.11 -22.04
C VAL A 231 3.78 -24.85 -20.97
N HIS A 232 2.76 -25.62 -21.38
CA HIS A 232 1.97 -26.43 -20.45
C HIS A 232 2.82 -27.54 -19.79
N ALA A 233 3.64 -28.24 -20.56
CA ALA A 233 4.54 -29.27 -20.04
C ALA A 233 5.55 -28.67 -19.05
N HIS A 234 6.10 -27.50 -19.37
CA HIS A 234 7.06 -26.79 -18.52
C HIS A 234 6.44 -26.35 -17.18
N LEU A 235 5.23 -25.77 -17.21
CA LEU A 235 4.49 -25.45 -15.99
C LEU A 235 4.24 -26.70 -15.14
N ARG A 236 3.78 -27.78 -15.76
CA ARG A 236 3.52 -29.04 -15.05
C ARG A 236 4.79 -29.60 -14.39
N GLN A 237 5.93 -29.55 -15.08
CA GLN A 237 7.22 -29.99 -14.54
C GLN A 237 7.67 -29.14 -13.35
N THR A 238 7.35 -27.84 -13.34
CA THR A 238 7.73 -26.92 -12.27
C THR A 238 6.99 -27.20 -10.95
N PHE A 239 5.79 -27.79 -11.01
CA PHE A 239 4.97 -28.10 -9.83
C PHE A 239 5.17 -29.51 -9.27
N LEU A 240 5.99 -30.35 -9.91
CA LEU A 240 6.30 -31.72 -9.46
C LEU A 240 7.58 -31.73 -8.62
#